data_AF-A0A7J9AYX2-F1
#
_entry.id   AF-A0A7J9AYX2-F1
#
_cell.length_a   1.000
_cell.length_b   1.000
_cell.length_c   1.000
_cell.angle_alpha   90.00
_cell.angle_beta   90.00
_cell.angle_gamma   90.00
#
_symmetry.space_group_name_H-M   'P 1'
#
loop_
_entity.id
_entity.type
_entity.pdbx_description
1 polymer ?
#
loop_
_entity_poly.entity_id
_entity_poly.type
_entity_poly.pdbx_seq_one_letter_code
_entity_poly.pdbx_strand_id
1 'polypeptide(L)' 'MESGNAAVEGIMRDENEDWVFGYNRFLGKCLVFDAELWRILDDLKLIQQRGHDK' A
#
# COMPACT_ATOMS: atom_id res chain seq x y z
N MET A 1 -13.83 19.29 2.02
CA MET A 1 -13.55 17.85 1.98
C MET A 1 -13.15 17.45 3.39
N GLU A 2 -13.86 16.51 4.01
CA GLU A 2 -13.61 16.15 5.41
C GLU A 2 -12.51 15.10 5.54
N SER A 3 -11.61 15.30 6.50
CA SER A 3 -10.57 14.34 6.86
C SER A 3 -11.07 13.37 7.91
N GLY A 4 -10.77 12.08 7.76
CA GLY A 4 -11.14 11.03 8.70
C GLY A 4 -9.94 10.17 9.06
N ASN A 5 -10.08 9.34 10.09
CA ASN A 5 -9.09 8.31 10.36
C ASN A 5 -9.02 7.37 9.16
N ALA A 6 -7.81 7.13 8.65
CA ALA A 6 -7.56 6.33 7.47
C ALA A 6 -6.49 5.28 7.75
N ALA A 7 -6.63 4.16 7.06
CA ALA A 7 -5.63 3.12 6.93
C ALA A 7 -5.61 2.67 5.47
N VAL A 8 -4.48 2.13 5.04
CA VAL A 8 -4.33 1.53 3.71
C VAL A 8 -3.83 0.10 3.87
N GLU A 9 -4.23 -0.74 2.93
CA GLU A 9 -3.76 -2.10 2.82
C GLU A 9 -3.50 -2.46 1.35
N GLY A 10 -2.65 -3.44 1.16
CA GLY A 10 -2.33 -3.99 -0.15
C GLY A 10 -1.90 -5.44 -0.03
N ILE A 11 -2.21 -6.21 -1.07
CA ILE A 11 -1.82 -7.61 -1.21
C ILE A 11 -1.08 -7.73 -2.54
N MET A 12 0.12 -8.27 -2.50
CA MET A 12 0.87 -8.63 -3.70
C MET A 12 0.68 -10.12 -3.97
N ARG A 13 0.32 -10.41 -5.21
CA ARG A 13 0.16 -11.76 -5.72
C ARG A 13 1.25 -12.08 -6.74
N ASP A 14 1.62 -13.35 -6.84
CA ASP A 14 2.50 -13.81 -7.91
C ASP A 14 1.74 -14.05 -9.22
N GLU A 15 2.44 -14.61 -10.21
CA GLU A 15 1.88 -14.95 -11.52
C GLU A 15 0.79 -16.03 -11.49
N ASN A 16 0.68 -16.80 -10.40
CA ASN A 16 -0.36 -17.80 -10.18
C ASN A 16 -1.52 -17.23 -9.35
N GLU A 17 -1.50 -15.92 -9.07
CA GLU A 17 -2.41 -15.21 -8.17
C GLU A 17 -2.30 -15.62 -6.68
N ASP A 18 -1.25 -16.35 -6.31
CA ASP A 18 -1.02 -16.76 -4.92
C ASP A 18 -0.52 -15.57 -4.10
N TRP A 19 -0.94 -15.51 -2.84
CA TRP A 19 -0.58 -14.41 -1.94
C TRP A 19 0.88 -14.54 -1.50
N VAL A 20 1.72 -13.61 -1.94
CA VAL A 20 3.14 -13.59 -1.59
C VAL A 20 3.37 -12.82 -0.30
N PHE A 21 2.77 -11.64 -0.18
CA PHE A 21 2.76 -10.84 1.04
C PHE A 21 1.62 -9.81 1.00
N GLY A 22 1.25 -9.29 2.17
CA GLY A 22 0.38 -8.14 2.31
C GLY A 22 0.89 -7.16 3.36
N TYR A 23 0.37 -5.94 3.36
CA TYR A 23 0.66 -4.94 4.37
C TYR A 23 -0.62 -4.23 4.80
N ASN A 24 -0.58 -3.67 6.01
CA ASN A 24 -1.58 -2.75 6.52
C ASN A 24 -0.85 -1.60 7.22
N ARG A 25 -1.23 -0.36 6.91
CA ARG A 25 -0.62 0.83 7.49
C ARG A 25 -1.69 1.82 7.91
N PHE A 26 -1.71 2.14 9.21
CA PHE A 26 -2.50 3.25 9.72
C PHE A 26 -1.88 4.59 9.32
N LEU A 27 -2.67 5.48 8.71
CA LEU A 27 -2.24 6.79 8.20
C LEU A 27 -2.62 7.96 9.14
N GLY A 28 -3.43 7.70 10.17
CA GLY A 28 -3.97 8.77 11.01
C GLY A 28 -5.11 9.51 10.31
N LYS A 29 -5.30 10.80 10.62
CA LYS A 29 -6.35 11.61 9.98
C LYS A 29 -5.86 12.19 8.66
N CYS A 30 -6.48 11.83 7.54
CA CYS A 30 -6.19 12.43 6.24
C CYS A 30 -7.43 12.46 5.35
N LEU A 31 -7.30 13.09 4.17
CA LEU A 31 -8.32 12.99 3.14
C LEU A 31 -8.24 11.63 2.46
N VAL A 32 -9.35 11.18 1.87
CA VAL A 32 -9.39 9.95 1.04
C VAL A 32 -8.37 10.02 -0.09
N PHE A 33 -8.20 11.20 -0.70
CA PHE A 33 -7.21 11.41 -1.75
C PHE A 33 -5.78 11.18 -1.27
N ASP A 34 -5.43 11.65 -0.08
CA ASP A 34 -4.10 11.43 0.49
C ASP A 34 -3.87 9.95 0.80
N ALA A 35 -4.90 9.24 1.29
CA ALA A 35 -4.81 7.81 1.57
C ALA A 35 -4.51 7.01 0.30
N GLU A 36 -5.18 7.32 -0.81
CA GLU A 36 -4.93 6.67 -2.11
C GLU A 36 -3.51 6.94 -2.62
N LEU A 37 -3.01 8.18 -2.50
CA LEU A 37 -1.63 8.51 -2.88
C LEU A 37 -0.60 7.76 -2.03
N TRP A 38 -0.84 7.63 -0.73
CA TRP A 38 0.03 6.86 0.17
C TRP A 38 0.04 5.38 -0.20
N ARG A 39 -1.12 4.79 -0.52
CA ARG A 39 -1.19 3.39 -0.97
C ARG A 39 -0.34 3.16 -2.22
N ILE A 40 -0.48 4.01 -3.25
CA ILE A 40 0.30 3.90 -4.49
C ILE A 40 1.81 3.98 -4.20
N LEU A 41 2.22 4.91 -3.34
CA LEU A 41 3.63 5.05 -2.97
C LEU A 41 4.16 3.83 -2.20
N ASP A 42 3.37 3.30 -1.27
CA ASP A 42 3.74 2.13 -0.47
C ASP A 42 3.86 0.88 -1.36
N ASP A 43 2.92 0.68 -2.29
CA ASP A 43 2.97 -0.40 -3.30
C ASP A 43 4.25 -0.30 -4.16
N LEU A 44 4.57 0.90 -4.69
CA LEU A 44 5.74 1.10 -5.53
C LEU A 44 7.06 0.85 -4.78
N LYS A 45 7.18 1.35 -3.54
CA LYS A 45 8.36 1.11 -2.70
C LYS A 45 8.56 -0.37 -2.42
N LEU A 46 7.47 -1.08 -2.19
CA LEU A 46 7.49 -2.49 -1.87
C LEU A 46 7.92 -3.35 -3.08
N ILE A 47 7.40 -3.02 -4.27
CA ILE A 47 7.87 -3.61 -5.53
C ILE A 47 9.37 -3.32 -5.75
N GLN A 48 9.79 -2.07 -5.53
CA GLN A 48 11.18 -1.67 -5.71
C GLN A 48 12.14 -2.43 -4.78
N GLN A 49 11.80 -2.54 -3.49
CA GLN A 49 12.61 -3.28 -2.52
C GLN A 49 12.82 -4.74 -2.96
N ARG A 50 11.74 -5.41 -3.38
CA ARG A 50 11.81 -6.80 -3.88
C ARG A 50 12.57 -6.94 -5.19
N GLY A 51 12.57 -5.92 -6.03
CA GLY A 51 13.33 -5.89 -7.28
C GLY A 51 14.83 -5.72 -7.09
N HIS A 52 15.27 -5.10 -5.98
CA HIS A 52 16.69 -4.92 -5.63
C HIS A 52 17.31 -6.13 -4.92
N ASP A 53 16.50 -7.05 -4.40
CA ASP A 53 16.95 -8.30 -3.76
C ASP A 53 17.27 -9.43 -4.78
N LYS A 54 17.34 -9.11 -6.08
CA LYS A 54 17.69 -10.04 -7.17
C LYS A 54 19.10 -9.83 -7.72
#